data_AF-A0A6I0EUR9-F1
#
_entry.id   AF-A0A6I0EUR9-F1
#
_cell.length_a   1.000
_cell.length_b   1.000
_cell.length_c   1.000
_cell.angle_alpha   90.00
_cell.angle_beta   90.00
_cell.angle_gamma   90.00
#
_symmetry.space_group_name_H-M   'P 1'
#
loop_
_entity.id
_entity.type
_entity.pdbx_description
1 polymer ?
#
loop_
_entity_poly.entity_id
_entity_poly.type
_entity_poly.pdbx_seq_one_letter_code
_entity_poly.pdbx_strand_id
1 'polypeptide(L)'
;MQIRKIFHQPAGICKPVSNKESNSIYKGMRFMRDKLTLLRKIDRKRKAMYRAAELGQAYEELLKLSCELDVLIVEYMKKYPSDRDLVQSAC
;
A
#
# COMPACT_ATOMS: atom_id res chain seq x y z
N MET A 1 30.41 48.71 1.87
CA MET A 1 29.06 49.32 1.90
C MET A 1 28.15 48.55 0.95
N GLN A 2 26.96 48.17 1.43
CA GLN A 2 25.70 47.87 0.71
C GLN A 2 25.71 46.74 -0.35
N ILE A 3 25.13 45.57 -0.04
CA ILE A 3 23.71 45.16 -0.26
C ILE A 3 23.33 45.10 -1.74
N ARG A 4 22.98 43.89 -2.22
CA ARG A 4 21.67 43.59 -2.85
C ARG A 4 21.49 42.08 -3.09
N LYS A 5 20.46 41.53 -2.43
CA LYS A 5 19.81 40.27 -2.80
C LYS A 5 19.28 40.41 -4.23
N ILE A 6 19.50 39.39 -5.06
CA ILE A 6 18.68 39.18 -6.26
C ILE A 6 18.19 37.74 -6.20
N PHE A 7 16.98 37.61 -5.68
CA PHE A 7 16.11 36.46 -5.91
C PHE A 7 15.78 36.47 -7.41
N HIS A 8 16.29 35.51 -8.17
CA HIS A 8 15.79 35.23 -9.50
C HIS A 8 14.89 34.00 -9.40
N GLN A 9 13.58 34.23 -9.42
CA GLN A 9 12.61 33.21 -9.78
C GLN A 9 12.84 32.84 -11.25
N PRO A 10 13.02 31.55 -11.60
CA PRO A 10 12.73 31.13 -12.96
C PRO A 10 11.22 31.00 -13.10
N ALA A 11 10.64 31.87 -13.93
CA ALA A 11 9.27 31.77 -14.41
C ALA A 11 9.12 30.49 -15.26
N GLY A 12 8.87 29.37 -14.59
CA GLY A 12 8.40 28.14 -15.21
C GLY A 12 6.95 28.32 -15.62
N ILE A 13 6.70 28.69 -16.88
CA ILE A 13 5.37 28.66 -17.48
C ILE A 13 4.91 27.20 -17.51
N CYS A 14 4.08 26.82 -16.54
CA CYS A 14 3.31 25.59 -16.57
C CYS A 14 2.30 25.70 -17.73
N LYS A 15 2.57 25.03 -18.85
CA LYS A 15 1.51 24.78 -19.84
C LYS A 15 0.52 23.78 -19.22
N PRO A 16 -0.79 24.05 -19.18
CA PRO A 16 -1.77 23.03 -18.84
C PRO A 16 -1.85 22.05 -20.00
N VAL A 17 -1.29 20.85 -19.83
CA VAL A 17 -1.51 19.73 -20.75
C VAL A 17 -2.95 19.26 -20.54
N SER A 18 -3.82 19.70 -21.46
CA SER A 18 -4.98 18.99 -21.99
C SER A 18 -5.58 17.89 -21.10
N ASN A 19 -6.66 18.28 -20.40
CA ASN A 19 -7.60 17.43 -19.67
C ASN A 19 -8.14 16.27 -20.53
N LYS A 20 -7.55 15.07 -20.46
CA LYS A 20 -8.24 13.75 -20.51
C LYS A 20 -7.43 12.59 -19.89
N GLU A 21 -6.10 12.70 -19.76
CA GLU A 21 -5.24 11.61 -19.26
C GLU A 21 -5.00 11.58 -17.74
N SER A 22 -5.31 12.69 -17.05
CA SER A 22 -5.03 12.86 -15.62
C SER A 22 -5.79 11.86 -14.72
N ASN A 23 -7.01 11.47 -15.11
CA ASN A 23 -7.85 10.58 -14.29
C ASN A 23 -7.30 9.14 -14.17
N SER A 24 -6.51 8.68 -15.15
CA SER A 24 -5.95 7.33 -15.14
C SER A 24 -4.80 7.20 -14.14
N ILE A 25 -3.91 8.20 -14.07
CA ILE A 25 -2.71 8.18 -13.23
C ILE A 25 -3.09 8.23 -11.73
N TYR A 26 -4.02 9.10 -11.34
CA TYR A 26 -4.48 9.18 -9.94
C TYR A 26 -5.22 7.91 -9.48
N LYS A 27 -5.93 7.24 -10.40
CA LYS A 27 -6.60 5.96 -10.12
C LYS A 27 -5.59 4.84 -9.91
N GLY A 28 -4.54 4.76 -10.72
CA GLY A 28 -3.43 3.82 -10.54
C GLY A 28 -2.66 4.02 -9.23
N MET A 29 -2.35 5.28 -8.88
CA MET A 29 -1.68 5.60 -7.61
C MET A 29 -2.54 5.25 -6.38
N ARG A 30 -3.86 5.51 -6.45
CA ARG A 30 -4.79 5.13 -5.37
C ARG A 30 -4.87 3.61 -5.22
N PHE A 31 -5.02 2.88 -6.34
CA PHE A 31 -5.08 1.42 -6.35
C PHE A 31 -3.84 0.77 -5.71
N MET A 32 -2.65 1.28 -6.03
CA MET A 32 -1.38 0.80 -5.44
C MET A 32 -1.27 1.14 -3.95
N ARG A 33 -1.73 2.34 -3.52
CA ARG A 33 -1.77 2.71 -2.10
C ARG A 33 -2.73 1.84 -1.30
N ASP A 34 -3.90 1.53 -1.84
CA ASP A 34 -4.88 0.67 -1.20
C ASP A 34 -4.35 -0.75 -1.07
N LYS A 35 -3.69 -1.27 -2.13
CA LYS A 35 -3.03 -2.58 -2.13
C LYS A 35 -1.94 -2.65 -1.06
N LEU A 36 -1.05 -1.66 -1.03
CA LEU A 36 0.02 -1.57 -0.04
C LEU A 36 -0.52 -1.46 1.40
N THR A 37 -1.61 -0.71 1.58
CA THR A 37 -2.25 -0.55 2.88
C THR A 37 -2.82 -1.86 3.38
N LEU A 38 -3.46 -2.65 2.50
CA LEU A 38 -3.97 -3.97 2.84
C LEU A 38 -2.84 -4.95 3.17
N LEU A 39 -1.78 -4.99 2.36
CA LEU A 39 -0.58 -5.79 2.63
C LEU A 39 0.06 -5.45 3.98
N ARG A 40 0.14 -4.16 4.34
CA ARG A 40 0.64 -3.72 5.66
C ARG A 40 -0.28 -4.13 6.81
N LYS A 41 -1.59 -4.24 6.60
CA LYS A 41 -2.52 -4.76 7.62
C LYS A 41 -2.29 -6.26 7.83
N ILE A 42 -2.17 -7.02 6.73
CA ILE A 42 -1.85 -8.45 6.76
C ILE A 42 -0.54 -8.70 7.51
N ASP A 43 0.54 -7.98 7.17
CA ASP A 43 1.84 -8.15 7.82
C ASP A 43 1.79 -7.85 9.33
N ARG A 44 1.11 -6.76 9.72
CA ARG A 44 0.92 -6.44 11.14
C ARG A 44 0.17 -7.53 11.88
N LYS A 45 -0.87 -8.10 11.27
CA LYS A 45 -1.68 -9.16 11.89
C LYS A 45 -0.87 -10.46 12.04
N ARG A 46 -0.15 -10.85 10.99
CA ARG A 46 0.77 -12.00 11.01
C ARG A 46 1.83 -11.87 12.11
N LYS A 47 2.46 -10.70 12.24
CA LYS A 47 3.44 -10.43 13.30
C LYS A 47 2.82 -10.49 14.70
N ALA A 48 1.60 -9.99 14.87
CA ALA A 48 0.89 -10.09 16.14
C ALA A 48 0.61 -11.55 16.52
N MET A 49 0.19 -12.37 15.56
CA MET A 49 -0.01 -13.81 15.76
C MET A 49 1.30 -14.53 16.15
N TYR A 50 2.41 -14.26 15.46
CA TYR A 50 3.70 -14.85 15.83
C TYR A 50 4.17 -14.43 17.22
N ARG A 51 4.04 -13.14 17.57
CA ARG A 51 4.37 -12.68 18.92
C ARG A 51 3.49 -13.32 19.99
N ALA A 52 2.19 -13.47 19.74
CA ALA A 52 1.29 -14.16 20.66
C ALA A 52 1.74 -15.62 20.87
N ALA A 53 2.18 -16.29 19.80
CA ALA A 53 2.68 -17.66 19.89
C ALA A 53 4.00 -17.74 20.67
N GLU A 54 4.94 -16.82 20.41
CA GLU A 54 6.23 -16.71 21.12
C GLU A 54 6.04 -16.44 22.62
N LEU A 55 5.02 -15.64 22.98
CA LEU A 55 4.68 -15.33 24.36
C LEU A 55 3.86 -16.45 25.05
N GLY A 56 3.53 -17.52 24.34
CA GLY A 56 2.73 -18.62 24.89
C GLY A 56 1.30 -18.21 25.24
N GLN A 57 0.71 -17.27 24.48
CA GLN A 57 -0.68 -16.86 24.66
C GLN A 57 -1.65 -18.02 24.47
N ALA A 58 -2.86 -17.86 25.01
CA ALA A 58 -3.88 -18.90 24.96
C ALA A 58 -4.24 -19.25 23.51
N TYR A 59 -4.60 -20.51 23.28
CA TYR A 59 -5.00 -20.98 21.95
C TYR A 59 -6.15 -20.16 21.36
N GLU A 60 -7.11 -19.73 22.18
CA GLU A 60 -8.23 -18.89 21.75
C GLU A 60 -7.77 -17.53 21.18
N GLU A 61 -6.73 -16.93 21.77
CA GLU A 61 -6.17 -15.67 21.28
C GLU A 61 -5.47 -15.87 19.93
N LEU A 62 -4.75 -16.98 19.77
CA LEU A 62 -4.13 -17.36 18.50
C LEU A 62 -5.16 -17.64 17.42
N LEU A 63 -6.23 -18.36 17.75
CA LEU A 63 -7.33 -18.67 16.84
C LEU A 63 -8.05 -17.40 16.38
N LYS A 64 -8.28 -16.46 17.29
CA LYS A 64 -8.86 -15.16 16.94
C LYS A 64 -7.97 -14.40 15.95
N LEU A 65 -6.65 -14.34 16.23
CA LEU A 65 -5.70 -13.66 15.36
C LEU A 65 -5.58 -14.33 13.99
N SER A 66 -5.63 -15.66 13.91
CA SER A 66 -5.58 -16.39 12.65
C SER A 66 -6.83 -16.15 11.80
N CYS A 67 -8.03 -16.21 12.39
CA CYS A 67 -9.28 -15.90 11.69
C CYS A 67 -9.29 -14.46 11.15
N GLU A 68 -8.84 -13.49 11.95
CA GLU A 68 -8.75 -12.09 11.51
C GLU A 68 -7.72 -11.89 10.39
N LEU A 69 -6.63 -12.67 10.39
CA LEU A 69 -5.64 -12.69 9.31
C LEU A 69 -6.23 -13.29 8.02
N ASP A 70 -6.95 -14.40 8.11
CA ASP A 70 -7.59 -15.07 6.97
C ASP A 70 -8.59 -14.15 6.26
N VAL A 71 -9.40 -13.41 7.02
CA VAL A 71 -10.33 -12.41 6.45
C VAL A 71 -9.59 -11.39 5.58
N LEU A 72 -8.45 -10.89 6.04
CA LEU A 72 -7.64 -9.92 5.29
C LEU A 72 -7.01 -10.53 4.04
N ILE A 73 -6.56 -11.80 4.11
CA ILE A 73 -6.01 -12.53 2.96
C ILE A 73 -7.10 -12.75 1.91
N VAL A 74 -8.30 -13.18 2.32
CA VAL A 74 -9.43 -13.35 1.41
C VAL A 74 -9.84 -12.02 0.77
N GLU A 75 -9.85 -10.92 1.55
CA GLU A 75 -10.09 -9.58 1.01
C GLU A 75 -9.06 -9.21 -0.06
N TYR A 76 -7.78 -9.50 0.18
CA TYR A 76 -6.70 -9.26 -0.77
C TYR A 76 -6.89 -10.06 -2.05
N MET A 77 -7.15 -11.37 -1.94
CA MET A 77 -7.34 -12.26 -3.09
C MET A 77 -8.55 -11.85 -3.94
N LYS A 78 -9.62 -11.35 -3.31
CA LYS A 78 -10.82 -10.85 -4.02
C LYS A 78 -10.55 -9.53 -4.75
N LYS A 79 -9.79 -8.61 -4.12
CA LYS A 79 -9.50 -7.28 -4.69
C LYS A 79 -8.39 -7.29 -5.74
N TYR A 80 -7.45 -8.22 -5.64
CA TYR A 80 -6.25 -8.29 -6.47
C TYR A 80 -6.03 -9.71 -7.05
N PRO A 81 -6.97 -10.23 -7.86
CA PRO A 81 -6.90 -11.60 -8.38
C PRO A 81 -5.74 -11.83 -9.37
N SER A 82 -5.31 -10.79 -10.09
CA SER A 82 -4.28 -10.85 -11.13
C SER A 82 -2.85 -11.03 -10.62
N ASP A 83 -2.60 -10.91 -9.31
CA ASP A 83 -1.29 -11.31 -8.75
C ASP A 83 -1.09 -12.83 -8.74
N ARG A 84 -2.16 -13.63 -8.91
CA ARG A 84 -2.02 -15.10 -9.01
C ARG A 84 -1.28 -15.51 -10.28
N ASP A 85 -1.43 -14.75 -11.36
CA ASP A 85 -0.82 -15.07 -12.65
C ASP A 85 0.72 -14.89 -12.62
N LEU A 86 1.22 -13.99 -11.77
CA LEU A 86 2.67 -13.78 -11.59
C LEU A 86 3.34 -14.94 -10.85
N VAL A 87 2.62 -15.69 -10.01
CA VAL A 87 3.17 -16.85 -9.28
C VAL A 87 3.24 -18.09 -10.18
N GLN A 88 2.40 -18.18 -11.21
CA GLN A 88 2.38 -19.30 -12.16
C GLN A 88 3.47 -19.24 -13.25
N SER A 89 4.07 -18.06 -13.49
CA SER A 89 5.13 -17.90 -14.50
C SER A 89 6.56 -18.23 -14.01
N ALA A 90 6.69 -18.73 -12.77
CA ALA A 90 7.98 -19.03 -12.13
C ALA A 90 8.22 -20.52 -11.88
N CYS A 91 7.54 -21.41 -12.61
CA CYS A 91 7.81 -22.86 -12.64
C CYS A 91 8.31 -23.29 -14.02
#